data_AF-A0A4V1JW17-F1
#
_entry.id   AF-A0A4V1JW17-F1
#
_cell.length_a   1.000
_cell.length_b   1.000
_cell.length_c   1.000
_cell.angle_alpha   90.00
_cell.angle_beta   90.00
_cell.angle_gamma   90.00
#
_symmetry.space_group_name_H-M   'P 1'
#
loop_
_entity.id
_entity.type
_entity.pdbx_description
1 polymer ?
#
loop_
_entity_poly.entity_id
_entity_poly.type
_entity_poly.pdbx_seq_one_letter_code
_entity_poly.pdbx_strand_id
1 'polypeptide(L)'
;MTKRSVTFGIIAVGVLLIASLAILLPNSAAGKGENGTFVNDYCGTITLTDGEMLLNGQRKIRYTVAQDTDGPYILPQVYVGAVPDIGFDVDGTRSILKLRLDRLPAPTRIVLHEGLTPYIFNRHTSSLR
;
A
#
# COMPACT_ATOMS: atom_id res chain seq x y z
N MET A 1 -5.82 51.11 22.61
CA MET A 1 -6.59 49.85 22.76
C MET A 1 -6.23 48.97 21.57
N THR A 2 -5.04 48.34 21.59
CA THR A 2 -4.40 47.87 20.35
C THR A 2 -3.42 46.73 20.65
N LYS A 3 -3.95 45.58 21.11
CA LYS A 3 -3.15 44.34 21.28
C LYS A 3 -3.92 43.04 20.94
N ARG A 4 -5.16 43.13 20.46
CA ARG A 4 -6.01 41.95 20.21
C ARG A 4 -5.95 41.41 18.78
N SER A 5 -5.53 42.21 17.81
CA SER A 5 -5.62 41.87 16.38
C SER A 5 -4.46 40.99 15.88
N VAL A 6 -3.32 41.02 16.56
CA VAL A 6 -2.09 40.31 16.13
C VAL A 6 -2.20 38.81 16.44
N THR A 7 -2.89 38.43 17.52
CA THR A 7 -3.02 37.03 17.94
C THR A 7 -3.90 36.20 17.00
N PHE A 8 -4.98 36.79 16.46
CA PHE A 8 -5.86 36.09 15.52
C PHE A 8 -5.18 35.83 14.17
N GLY A 9 -4.36 36.77 13.69
CA GLY A 9 -3.60 36.60 12.45
C GLY A 9 -2.59 35.46 12.53
N ILE A 10 -1.89 35.32 13.66
CA ILE A 10 -0.91 34.25 13.89
C ILE A 10 -1.59 32.87 13.98
N ILE A 11 -2.74 32.78 14.66
CA ILE A 11 -3.48 31.52 14.77
C ILE A 11 -4.00 31.08 13.39
N ALA A 12 -4.57 31.99 12.61
CA ALA A 12 -5.11 31.67 11.28
C ALA A 12 -4.01 31.21 10.31
N VAL A 13 -2.86 31.91 10.29
CA VAL A 13 -1.71 31.52 9.46
C VAL A 13 -1.10 30.20 9.91
N GLY A 14 -1.02 29.97 11.24
CA GLY A 14 -0.53 28.71 11.80
C GLY A 14 -1.41 27.51 11.42
N VAL A 15 -2.73 27.64 11.52
CA VAL A 15 -3.66 26.57 11.12
C VAL A 15 -3.60 26.31 9.62
N LEU A 16 -3.49 27.36 8.79
CA LEU A 16 -3.37 27.21 7.35
C LEU A 16 -2.06 26.49 6.96
N LEU A 17 -0.94 26.86 7.59
CA LEU A 17 0.36 26.23 7.39
C LEU A 17 0.34 24.75 7.80
N ILE A 18 -0.23 24.43 8.97
CA ILE A 18 -0.34 23.05 9.44
C ILE A 18 -1.25 22.23 8.52
N ALA A 19 -2.38 22.79 8.07
CA ALA A 19 -3.27 22.13 7.11
C ALA A 19 -2.57 21.88 5.77
N SER A 20 -1.82 22.87 5.24
CA SER A 20 -1.05 22.68 4.02
C SER A 20 0.09 21.68 4.18
N LEU A 21 0.74 21.63 5.34
CA LEU A 21 1.79 20.65 5.63
C LEU A 21 1.23 19.23 5.77
N ALA A 22 0.03 19.08 6.33
CA ALA A 22 -0.70 17.80 6.38
C ALA A 22 -1.13 17.30 4.98
N ILE A 23 -1.35 18.19 4.03
CA ILE A 23 -1.62 17.85 2.62
C ILE A 23 -0.33 17.46 1.88
N LEU A 24 0.82 18.03 2.26
CA LEU A 24 2.14 17.77 1.67
C LEU A 24 2.84 16.53 2.26
N LEU A 25 2.47 16.12 3.48
CA LEU A 25 2.88 14.83 4.03
C LEU A 25 2.23 13.75 3.15
N PRO A 26 3.01 12.89 2.49
CA PRO A 26 2.42 11.78 1.77
C PRO A 26 1.65 10.98 2.81
N ASN A 27 0.31 10.97 2.68
CA ASN A 27 -0.58 10.01 3.32
C ASN A 27 -0.23 8.63 2.77
N SER A 28 0.97 8.17 3.08
CA SER A 28 1.39 6.81 2.90
C SER A 28 0.57 6.09 3.95
N ALA A 29 -0.64 5.63 3.57
CA ALA A 29 -1.43 4.74 4.40
C ALA A 29 -0.72 3.39 4.65
N ALA A 30 0.53 3.28 4.24
CA ALA A 30 1.47 2.24 4.56
C ALA A 30 1.98 2.35 6.00
N GLY A 31 2.41 1.21 6.56
CA GLY A 31 2.74 1.10 7.98
C GLY A 31 1.54 0.78 8.87
N LYS A 32 0.44 0.26 8.30
CA LYS A 32 -0.70 -0.33 9.06
C LYS A 32 -0.41 -1.75 9.53
N GLY A 33 0.86 -2.15 9.55
CA GLY A 33 1.32 -3.49 9.89
C GLY A 33 1.22 -4.49 8.73
N GLU A 34 1.11 -4.02 7.49
CA GLU A 34 1.04 -4.87 6.30
C GLU A 34 2.40 -5.47 5.89
N ASN A 35 3.50 -4.82 6.28
CA ASN A 35 4.87 -5.16 5.87
C ASN A 35 5.16 -6.67 5.97
N GLY A 36 5.88 -7.19 4.99
CA GLY A 36 6.17 -8.63 4.90
C GLY A 36 6.57 -9.07 3.51
N THR A 37 7.09 -10.29 3.43
CA THR A 37 7.33 -10.98 2.16
C THR A 37 6.29 -12.08 2.00
N PHE A 38 5.70 -12.18 0.82
CA PHE A 38 4.63 -13.11 0.47
C PHE A 38 5.00 -13.84 -0.81
N VAL A 39 4.79 -15.15 -0.83
CA VAL A 39 5.26 -16.03 -1.90
C VAL A 39 4.09 -16.81 -2.47
N ASN A 40 4.07 -16.90 -3.80
CA ASN A 40 3.26 -17.82 -4.57
C ASN A 40 4.21 -18.63 -5.46
N ASP A 41 4.06 -19.95 -5.47
CA ASP A 41 5.00 -20.84 -6.15
C ASP A 41 5.03 -20.66 -7.68
N TYR A 42 3.97 -20.11 -8.27
CA TYR A 42 3.84 -19.94 -9.73
C TYR A 42 4.13 -18.51 -10.19
N CYS A 43 3.87 -17.51 -9.36
CA CYS A 43 3.97 -16.08 -9.72
C CYS A 43 5.17 -15.39 -9.05
N GLY A 44 5.77 -16.01 -8.04
CA GLY A 44 6.90 -15.48 -7.31
C GLY A 44 6.52 -14.68 -6.06
N THR A 45 7.23 -13.58 -5.82
CA THR A 45 7.31 -12.94 -4.50
C THR A 45 6.87 -11.49 -4.54
N ILE A 46 6.07 -11.11 -3.53
CA ILE A 46 5.69 -9.73 -3.22
C ILE A 46 6.30 -9.36 -1.88
N THR A 47 7.17 -8.35 -1.85
CA THR A 47 7.68 -7.78 -0.59
C THR A 47 7.10 -6.39 -0.39
N LEU A 48 6.44 -6.19 0.75
CA LEU A 48 5.84 -4.91 1.16
C LEU A 48 6.70 -4.27 2.23
N THR A 49 7.11 -3.03 2.02
CA THR A 49 7.88 -2.24 2.97
C THR A 49 7.48 -0.79 2.86
N ASP A 50 6.76 -0.30 3.87
CA ASP A 50 6.50 1.13 4.09
C ASP A 50 5.93 1.85 2.86
N GLY A 51 5.04 1.18 2.13
CA GLY A 51 4.34 1.74 0.97
C GLY A 51 5.00 1.44 -0.35
N GLU A 52 6.07 0.65 -0.33
CA GLU A 52 6.75 0.15 -1.51
C GLU A 52 6.56 -1.37 -1.64
N MET A 53 6.02 -1.78 -2.78
CA MET A 53 5.84 -3.16 -3.19
C MET A 53 6.98 -3.52 -4.14
N LEU A 54 7.81 -4.48 -3.75
CA LEU A 54 8.87 -5.04 -4.56
C LEU A 54 8.41 -6.40 -5.12
N LEU A 55 8.30 -6.48 -6.43
CA LEU A 55 7.92 -7.69 -7.16
C LEU A 55 9.16 -8.44 -7.61
N ASN A 56 9.28 -9.71 -7.22
CA ASN A 56 10.40 -10.61 -7.54
C ASN A 56 11.79 -10.01 -7.27
N GLY A 57 11.90 -9.08 -6.31
CA GLY A 57 13.16 -8.40 -6.00
C GLY A 57 13.61 -7.36 -7.04
N GLN A 58 12.84 -7.11 -8.09
CA GLN A 58 13.27 -6.35 -9.26
C GLN A 58 12.50 -5.04 -9.43
N ARG A 59 11.17 -5.09 -9.39
CA ARG A 59 10.31 -3.95 -9.73
C ARG A 59 9.65 -3.38 -8.50
N LYS A 60 9.90 -2.09 -8.25
CA LYS A 60 9.37 -1.36 -7.10
C LYS A 60 8.18 -0.49 -7.52
N ILE A 61 7.07 -0.62 -6.79
CA ILE A 61 5.80 0.04 -7.05
C ILE A 61 5.29 0.65 -5.76
N ARG A 62 4.86 1.91 -5.80
CA ARG A 62 4.22 2.52 -4.64
C ARG A 62 2.80 1.98 -4.47
N TYR A 63 2.37 1.83 -3.23
CA TYR A 63 1.01 1.41 -2.90
C TYR A 63 0.44 2.18 -1.71
N THR A 64 -0.87 2.10 -1.55
CA THR A 64 -1.58 2.53 -0.34
C THR A 64 -2.35 1.36 0.28
N VAL A 65 -2.64 1.44 1.57
CA VAL A 65 -3.46 0.45 2.28
C VAL A 65 -4.80 1.06 2.66
N ALA A 66 -5.86 0.43 2.19
CA ALA A 66 -7.23 0.85 2.43
C ALA A 66 -8.06 -0.33 2.96
N GLN A 67 -9.33 -0.04 3.28
CA GLN A 67 -10.29 -1.02 3.76
C GLN A 67 -11.64 -0.72 3.12
N ASP A 68 -12.35 -1.76 2.73
CA ASP A 68 -13.74 -1.69 2.30
C ASP A 68 -14.57 -2.76 3.03
N THR A 69 -15.79 -3.02 2.56
CA THR A 69 -16.71 -4.00 3.16
C THR A 69 -16.16 -5.42 3.22
N ASP A 70 -15.24 -5.78 2.32
CA ASP A 70 -14.65 -7.12 2.26
C ASP A 70 -13.37 -7.23 3.09
N GLY A 71 -12.93 -6.12 3.69
CA GLY A 71 -11.74 -6.06 4.54
C GLY A 71 -10.58 -5.28 3.93
N PRO A 72 -9.38 -5.41 4.51
CA PRO A 72 -8.23 -4.64 4.11
C PRO A 72 -7.68 -5.05 2.74
N TYR A 73 -7.11 -4.08 2.03
CA TYR A 73 -6.48 -4.32 0.74
C TYR A 73 -5.36 -3.33 0.47
N ILE A 74 -4.47 -3.74 -0.41
CA ILE A 74 -3.42 -2.92 -0.99
C ILE A 74 -3.89 -2.45 -2.36
N LEU A 75 -3.70 -1.15 -2.61
CA LEU A 75 -3.95 -0.53 -3.89
C LEU A 75 -2.63 0.00 -4.46
N PRO A 76 -2.01 -0.68 -5.43
CA PRO A 76 -0.82 -0.19 -6.11
C PRO A 76 -1.15 1.05 -6.95
N GLN A 77 -0.16 1.89 -7.23
CA GLN A 77 -0.35 3.10 -8.05
C GLN A 77 -0.53 2.79 -9.55
N VAL A 78 -0.19 1.58 -9.97
CA VAL A 78 -0.33 1.07 -11.34
C VAL A 78 -0.93 -0.33 -11.29
N TYR A 79 -1.39 -0.84 -12.42
CA TYR A 79 -1.84 -2.22 -12.50
C TYR A 79 -0.68 -3.18 -12.19
N VAL A 80 -1.00 -4.23 -11.42
CA VAL A 80 -0.12 -5.36 -11.10
C VAL A 80 -0.96 -6.63 -11.28
N GLY A 81 -0.66 -7.39 -12.32
CA GLY A 81 -1.24 -8.69 -12.64
C GLY A 81 -0.27 -9.83 -12.32
N ALA A 82 -0.80 -11.04 -12.17
CA ALA A 82 0.01 -12.23 -11.98
C ALA A 82 -0.06 -13.08 -13.25
N VAL A 83 1.10 -13.47 -13.77
CA VAL A 83 1.22 -14.30 -14.96
C VAL A 83 1.87 -15.62 -14.52
N PRO A 84 1.17 -16.75 -14.59
CA PRO A 84 1.71 -18.05 -14.19
C PRO A 84 3.04 -18.33 -14.87
N ASP A 85 4.01 -18.83 -14.10
CA ASP A 85 5.36 -19.23 -14.53
C ASP A 85 6.25 -18.08 -15.06
N ILE A 86 5.70 -16.87 -15.18
CA ILE A 86 6.40 -15.68 -15.69
C ILE A 86 6.62 -14.65 -14.58
N GLY A 87 5.63 -14.48 -13.71
CA GLY A 87 5.70 -13.61 -12.55
C GLY A 87 4.61 -12.56 -12.54
N PHE A 88 4.99 -11.30 -12.77
CA PHE A 88 4.06 -10.17 -12.70
C PHE A 88 4.04 -9.35 -13.98
N ASP A 89 2.83 -9.00 -14.43
CA ASP A 89 2.62 -7.95 -15.43
C ASP A 89 2.38 -6.61 -14.73
N VAL A 90 3.00 -5.54 -15.22
CA VAL A 90 2.90 -4.21 -14.61
C VAL A 90 2.75 -3.17 -15.71
N ASP A 91 1.58 -2.53 -15.71
CA ASP A 91 1.12 -1.66 -16.78
C ASP A 91 0.50 -0.38 -16.20
N GLY A 92 0.89 0.78 -16.74
CA GLY A 92 0.35 2.08 -16.32
C GLY A 92 -0.96 2.46 -17.01
N THR A 93 -1.39 1.70 -18.01
CA THR A 93 -2.57 1.98 -18.85
C THR A 93 -3.79 1.16 -18.46
N ARG A 94 -3.58 0.05 -17.74
CA ARG A 94 -4.64 -0.86 -17.29
C ARG A 94 -5.23 -0.42 -15.95
N SER A 95 -6.48 -0.82 -15.71
CA SER A 95 -7.15 -0.55 -14.43
C SER A 95 -6.47 -1.26 -13.27
N ILE A 96 -6.23 -0.56 -12.17
CA ILE A 96 -5.55 -1.07 -10.98
C ILE A 96 -6.35 -2.20 -10.35
N LEU A 97 -5.67 -3.29 -9.97
CA LEU A 97 -6.24 -4.39 -9.21
C LEU A 97 -5.98 -4.23 -7.71
N LYS A 98 -6.97 -4.59 -6.90
CA LYS A 98 -6.81 -4.67 -5.44
C LYS A 98 -6.11 -5.97 -5.07
N LEU A 99 -5.08 -5.86 -4.23
CA LEU A 99 -4.44 -7.01 -3.60
C LEU A 99 -5.04 -7.17 -2.19
N ARG A 100 -5.94 -8.13 -2.02
CA ARG A 100 -6.69 -8.34 -0.79
C ARG A 100 -5.79 -8.89 0.31
N LEU A 101 -5.92 -8.34 1.51
CA LEU A 101 -5.25 -8.83 2.70
C LEU A 101 -6.25 -9.64 3.52
N ASP A 102 -5.80 -10.74 4.12
CA ASP A 102 -6.63 -11.53 5.04
C ASP A 102 -6.94 -10.78 6.33
N ARG A 103 -5.99 -9.96 6.82
CA ARG A 103 -6.13 -9.17 8.04
C ARG A 103 -5.12 -8.03 8.10
N LEU A 104 -5.39 -7.09 9.01
CA LEU A 104 -4.41 -6.14 9.50
C LEU A 104 -4.53 -6.03 11.02
N PRO A 105 -3.41 -5.82 11.75
CA PRO A 105 -2.03 -5.86 11.28
C PRO A 105 -1.53 -7.30 11.02
N ALA A 106 -0.33 -7.45 10.48
CA ALA A 106 0.35 -8.72 10.21
C ALA A 106 -0.46 -9.72 9.33
N PRO A 107 -0.79 -9.34 8.08
CA PRO A 107 -1.51 -10.20 7.14
C PRO A 107 -0.74 -11.49 6.90
N THR A 108 -1.39 -12.64 6.91
CA THR A 108 -0.72 -13.92 6.57
C THR A 108 -0.82 -14.24 5.08
N ARG A 109 -1.69 -13.52 4.35
CA ARG A 109 -1.96 -13.83 2.96
C ARG A 109 -2.33 -12.58 2.15
N ILE A 110 -1.89 -12.56 0.90
CA ILE A 110 -2.36 -11.64 -0.13
C ILE A 110 -3.12 -12.44 -1.18
N VAL A 111 -4.28 -11.94 -1.61
CA VAL A 111 -5.05 -12.50 -2.72
C VAL A 111 -5.19 -11.47 -3.84
N LEU A 112 -4.64 -11.78 -5.01
CA LEU A 112 -4.81 -11.02 -6.23
C LEU A 112 -5.88 -11.71 -7.09
N HIS A 113 -6.97 -11.00 -7.40
CA HIS A 113 -8.01 -11.53 -8.28
C HIS A 113 -7.80 -11.00 -9.70
N GLU A 114 -7.58 -11.91 -10.64
CA GLU A 114 -7.54 -11.59 -12.06
C GLU A 114 -8.69 -12.31 -12.77
N GLY A 115 -9.74 -11.54 -13.06
CA GLY A 115 -11.02 -12.11 -13.48
C GLY A 115 -11.59 -13.01 -12.36
N LEU A 116 -11.81 -14.29 -12.69
CA LEU A 116 -12.32 -15.30 -11.74
C LEU A 116 -11.21 -16.10 -11.05
N THR A 117 -9.94 -15.86 -11.40
CA THR A 117 -8.81 -16.64 -10.90
C THR A 117 -8.15 -15.92 -9.72
N PRO A 118 -8.15 -16.52 -8.50
CA PRO A 118 -7.42 -15.97 -7.37
C PRO A 118 -5.98 -16.49 -7.33
N TYR A 119 -5.02 -15.57 -7.27
CA TYR A 119 -3.63 -15.87 -6.97
C TYR A 119 -3.34 -15.59 -5.51
N ILE A 120 -2.93 -16.64 -4.78
CA ILE A 120 -2.74 -16.60 -3.34
C ILE A 120 -1.25 -16.56 -3.02
N PHE A 121 -0.81 -15.50 -2.34
CA PHE A 121 0.56 -15.35 -1.84
C PHE A 121 0.54 -15.50 -0.31
N ASN A 122 1.26 -16.48 0.20
CA ASN A 122 1.34 -16.72 1.64
C ASN A 122 2.55 -16.01 2.23
N ARG A 123 2.42 -15.46 3.44
CA ARG A 123 3.53 -14.82 4.14
C ARG A 123 4.66 -15.82 4.30
N HIS A 124 5.83 -15.46 3.80
CA HIS A 124 7.07 -16.18 4.03
C HIS A 124 7.64 -15.76 5.38
N THR A 125 7.51 -16.62 6.38
CA THR A 125 8.27 -16.51 7.62
C THR A 125 9.59 -17.22 7.42
N SER A 126 10.68 -16.47 7.34
CA SER A 126 12.02 -17.08 7.42
C SER A 126 12.12 -17.80 8.76
N SER A 127 12.07 -19.14 8.75
CA SER A 127 12.47 -19.92 9.91
C SER A 127 13.97 -19.69 10.07
N LEU A 128 14.37 -18.81 10.99
CA LEU A 128 15.76 -18.76 11.46
C LEU A 128 16.10 -20.17 11.94
N ARG A 129 17.07 -20.80 11.28
CA ARG A 129 17.69 -22.06 11.68
C ARG A 129 19.15 -21.79 11.92
#